data_AF-A0A859FK05-F1
#
_entry.id   AF-A0A859FK05-F1
#
_cell.length_a   1.000
_cell.length_b   1.000
_cell.length_c   1.000
_cell.angle_alpha   90.00
_cell.angle_beta   90.00
_cell.angle_gamma   90.00
#
_symmetry.space_group_name_H-M   'P 1'
#
loop_
_entity.id
_entity.type
_entity.pdbx_description
1 polymer ?
#
loop_
_entity_poly.entity_id
_entity_poly.type
_entity_poly.pdbx_seq_one_letter_code
_entity_poly.pdbx_strand_id
1 'polypeptide(L)'
;MDFHLQLLNHEELVIIHDIRLPFMDSFFQIDTLIIGRTFMVVIEAKNYSGSIVVSPKSQQLVRTYKQTDQTFNDPLEQAKAAMRKLRKWLFKHDCNAVGNLLSYEQVVFTNEKTSFYVDTEINLLADKYCRPNALIDKIEQLQVDKSTKAIPFSEVIRTSKLIASSHQPWFPKYTKLEHHISDLRKGVVCVTCKVGTMSYTPISCKWFCPKCKAISKDAHLLTLYHYALLINETISNKQFRRFFNMESRSSAYWILKSLNLPTLGSHRGLVYSLKPFLIGRFPFTDSF
;
A
#
# COMPACT_ATOMS: atom_id res chain seq x y z
N MET A 1 13.56 -6.26 -3.88
CA MET A 1 12.74 -6.82 -4.97
C MET A 1 12.51 -5.77 -6.03
N ASP A 2 11.94 -4.62 -5.67
CA ASP A 2 11.61 -3.53 -6.61
C ASP A 2 12.80 -3.06 -7.45
N PHE A 3 13.98 -2.91 -6.83
CA PHE A 3 15.24 -2.63 -7.55
C PHE A 3 15.54 -3.65 -8.67
N HIS A 4 15.30 -4.94 -8.45
CA HIS A 4 15.54 -5.96 -9.47
C HIS A 4 14.51 -5.90 -10.58
N LEU A 5 13.24 -5.61 -10.24
CA LEU A 5 12.16 -5.54 -11.23
C LEU A 5 12.32 -4.37 -12.22
N GLN A 6 13.09 -3.33 -11.86
CA GLN A 6 13.46 -2.24 -12.76
C GLN A 6 14.39 -2.67 -13.91
N LEU A 7 15.00 -3.85 -13.82
CA LEU A 7 15.88 -4.40 -14.85
C LEU A 7 15.10 -5.03 -16.01
N LEU A 8 13.80 -5.28 -15.84
CA LEU A 8 12.96 -5.92 -16.85
C LEU A 8 12.66 -4.99 -18.02
N ASN A 9 12.46 -5.56 -19.21
CA ASN A 9 11.99 -4.79 -20.35
C ASN A 9 10.50 -4.42 -20.17
N HIS A 10 10.22 -3.15 -19.86
CA HIS A 10 8.88 -2.63 -19.62
C HIS A 10 8.07 -2.31 -20.89
N GLU A 11 8.63 -2.49 -22.09
CA GLU A 11 7.91 -2.19 -23.34
C GLU A 11 6.71 -3.11 -23.57
N GLU A 12 6.73 -4.33 -23.01
CA GLU A 12 5.68 -5.34 -23.21
C GLU A 12 5.05 -5.87 -21.91
N LEU A 13 5.32 -5.22 -20.77
CA LEU A 13 4.72 -5.59 -19.50
C LEU A 13 4.39 -4.39 -18.62
N VAL A 14 3.49 -4.60 -17.66
CA VAL A 14 3.18 -3.67 -16.59
C VAL A 14 3.39 -4.36 -15.25
N ILE A 15 4.03 -3.66 -14.32
CA ILE A 15 4.22 -4.10 -12.93
C ILE A 15 3.37 -3.21 -12.03
N ILE A 16 2.62 -3.83 -11.12
CA ILE A 16 1.77 -3.12 -10.16
C ILE A 16 2.02 -3.70 -8.76
N HIS A 17 2.25 -2.81 -7.80
CA HIS A 17 2.61 -3.19 -6.42
C HIS A 17 1.47 -2.94 -5.45
N ASP A 18 1.48 -3.70 -4.35
CA ASP A 18 0.60 -3.59 -3.18
C ASP A 18 -0.88 -3.33 -3.56
N ILE A 19 -1.42 -4.19 -4.42
CA ILE A 19 -2.78 -4.01 -4.91
C ILE A 19 -3.75 -4.62 -3.92
N ARG A 20 -4.73 -3.83 -3.46
CA ARG A 20 -5.89 -4.31 -2.71
C ARG A 20 -7.18 -4.10 -3.49
N LEU A 21 -7.81 -5.18 -3.92
CA LEU A 21 -9.04 -5.14 -4.75
C LEU A 21 -10.26 -5.65 -3.98
N PRO A 22 -11.46 -5.09 -4.24
CA PRO A 22 -12.71 -5.59 -3.66
C PRO A 22 -13.08 -6.95 -4.25
N PHE A 23 -13.52 -7.88 -3.41
CA PHE A 23 -13.97 -9.20 -3.83
C PHE A 23 -15.08 -9.72 -2.91
N MET A 24 -16.29 -9.85 -3.46
CA MET A 24 -17.51 -10.12 -2.69
C MET A 24 -17.65 -9.09 -1.56
N ASP A 25 -17.85 -9.53 -0.31
CA ASP A 25 -18.01 -8.66 0.86
C ASP A 25 -16.67 -8.32 1.55
N SER A 26 -15.54 -8.58 0.89
CA SER A 26 -14.21 -8.36 1.45
C SER A 26 -13.23 -7.88 0.39
N PHE A 27 -11.94 -8.07 0.64
CA PHE A 27 -10.84 -7.65 -0.20
C PHE A 27 -9.80 -8.75 -0.32
N PHE A 28 -8.99 -8.68 -1.36
CA PHE A 28 -7.76 -9.45 -1.48
C PHE A 28 -6.60 -8.56 -1.83
N GLN A 29 -5.40 -8.98 -1.43
CA GLN A 29 -4.16 -8.27 -1.67
C GLN A 29 -3.27 -9.08 -2.60
N ILE A 30 -2.47 -8.38 -3.39
CA ILE A 30 -1.39 -8.91 -4.21
C ILE A 30 -0.17 -8.03 -3.97
N ASP A 31 0.93 -8.60 -3.48
CA ASP A 31 2.15 -7.83 -3.20
C ASP A 31 2.74 -7.26 -4.48
N THR A 32 2.86 -8.08 -5.53
CA THR A 32 3.25 -7.63 -6.87
C THR A 32 2.52 -8.44 -7.94
N LEU A 33 1.95 -7.73 -8.91
CA LEU A 33 1.33 -8.28 -10.11
C LEU A 33 2.14 -7.83 -11.33
N ILE A 34 2.59 -8.77 -12.15
CA ILE A 34 3.16 -8.51 -13.46
C ILE A 34 2.16 -8.95 -14.52
N ILE A 35 1.88 -8.10 -15.49
CA ILE A 35 1.00 -8.41 -16.63
C ILE A 35 1.80 -8.18 -17.91
N GLY A 36 2.13 -9.26 -18.59
CA GLY A 36 2.70 -9.22 -19.94
C GLY A 36 1.61 -9.42 -21.01
N ARG A 37 2.03 -9.50 -22.27
CA ARG A 37 1.12 -9.78 -23.39
C ARG A 37 0.69 -11.25 -23.49
N THR A 38 1.43 -12.16 -22.87
CA THR A 38 1.22 -13.62 -22.95
C THR A 38 1.00 -14.27 -21.60
N PHE A 39 1.37 -13.59 -20.52
CA PHE A 39 1.33 -14.12 -19.17
C PHE A 39 0.91 -13.07 -18.13
N MET A 40 0.51 -13.54 -16.95
CA MET A 40 0.47 -12.75 -15.73
C MET A 40 1.15 -13.52 -14.59
N VAL A 41 1.85 -12.78 -13.72
CA VAL A 41 2.53 -13.34 -12.55
C VAL A 41 2.04 -12.65 -11.28
N VAL A 42 1.54 -13.44 -10.33
CA VAL A 42 1.30 -12.99 -8.95
C VAL A 42 2.51 -13.40 -8.12
N ILE A 43 3.14 -12.42 -7.49
CA ILE A 43 4.31 -12.60 -6.65
C ILE A 43 3.91 -12.34 -5.20
N GLU A 44 4.27 -13.26 -4.31
CA GLU A 44 4.18 -13.14 -2.86
C GLU A 44 5.60 -12.98 -2.31
N ALA A 45 5.90 -11.83 -1.70
CA ALA A 45 7.23 -11.51 -1.22
C ALA A 45 7.35 -11.77 0.29
N LYS A 46 8.31 -12.61 0.69
CA LYS A 46 8.59 -12.89 2.11
C LYS A 46 9.97 -12.40 2.52
N ASN A 47 9.99 -11.48 3.47
CA ASN A 47 11.22 -10.94 4.07
C ASN A 47 11.53 -11.62 5.43
N TYR A 48 11.52 -12.94 5.47
CA TYR A 48 11.89 -13.69 6.68
C TYR A 48 13.40 -13.66 6.91
N SER A 49 13.84 -13.97 8.14
CA SER A 49 15.26 -14.12 8.52
C SER A 49 15.50 -15.50 9.12
N GLY A 50 16.68 -16.09 8.95
CA GLY A 50 16.99 -17.43 9.47
C GLY A 50 16.86 -18.51 8.41
N SER A 51 16.68 -19.75 8.84
CA SER A 51 16.60 -20.92 7.94
C SER A 51 15.14 -21.28 7.70
N ILE A 52 14.78 -21.56 6.45
CA ILE A 52 13.42 -21.86 6.03
C ILE A 52 13.38 -23.23 5.37
N VAL A 53 12.44 -24.07 5.79
CA VAL A 53 12.06 -25.30 5.09
C VAL A 53 10.62 -25.14 4.65
N VAL A 54 10.39 -25.16 3.34
CA VAL A 54 9.05 -25.19 2.76
C VAL A 54 8.71 -26.63 2.43
N SER A 55 7.57 -27.12 2.88
CA SER A 55 7.07 -28.45 2.56
C SER A 55 5.74 -28.32 1.80
N PRO A 56 5.76 -28.27 0.46
CA PRO A 56 4.54 -28.16 -0.35
C PRO A 56 3.54 -29.29 -0.11
N LYS A 57 4.02 -30.50 0.25
CA LYS A 57 3.18 -31.66 0.58
C LYS A 57 2.27 -31.39 1.78
N SER A 58 2.78 -30.72 2.81
CA SER A 58 2.03 -30.35 4.00
C SER A 58 1.46 -28.93 3.93
N GLN A 59 1.76 -28.17 2.87
CA GLN A 59 1.40 -26.75 2.70
C GLN A 59 1.89 -25.89 3.86
N GLN A 60 3.08 -26.20 4.38
CA GLN A 60 3.68 -25.53 5.52
C GLN A 60 5.05 -24.95 5.18
N LEU A 61 5.40 -23.89 5.89
CA LEU A 61 6.72 -23.30 5.95
C LEU A 61 7.18 -23.32 7.40
N VAL A 62 8.30 -23.96 7.68
CA VAL A 62 8.95 -23.94 9.00
C VAL A 62 10.14 -23.02 8.94
N ARG A 63 10.20 -22.07 9.86
CA ARG A 63 11.29 -21.12 10.00
C ARG A 63 12.01 -21.36 11.32
N THR A 64 13.30 -21.64 11.26
CA THR A 64 14.18 -21.69 12.41
C THR A 64 14.91 -20.36 12.57
N TYR A 65 14.66 -19.67 13.70
CA TYR A 65 15.30 -18.41 14.03
C TYR A 65 15.67 -18.38 15.50
N LYS A 66 16.95 -18.07 15.82
CA LYS A 66 17.47 -18.06 17.21
C LYS A 66 17.10 -19.34 17.99
N GLN A 67 17.27 -20.51 17.36
CA GLN A 67 16.96 -21.84 17.94
C GLN A 67 15.46 -22.06 18.27
N THR A 68 14.58 -21.23 17.73
CA THR A 68 13.12 -21.42 17.84
C THR A 68 12.53 -21.70 16.48
N ASP A 69 11.69 -22.73 16.42
CA ASP A 69 10.94 -23.07 15.22
C ASP A 69 9.57 -22.40 15.23
N GLN A 70 9.21 -21.83 14.09
CA GLN A 70 7.94 -21.18 13.86
C GLN A 70 7.32 -21.79 12.60
N THR A 71 6.13 -22.36 12.73
CA THR A 71 5.38 -22.91 11.60
C THR A 71 4.40 -21.88 11.08
N PHE A 72 4.42 -21.71 9.76
CA PHE A 72 3.54 -20.85 8.99
C PHE A 72 2.86 -21.68 7.89
N ASN A 73 1.77 -21.16 7.33
CA ASN A 73 1.25 -21.68 6.08
C ASN A 73 2.22 -21.36 4.94
N ASP A 74 2.27 -22.24 3.95
CA ASP A 74 3.04 -22.03 2.74
C ASP A 74 2.59 -20.73 2.02
N PRO A 75 3.51 -19.77 1.79
CA PRO A 75 3.22 -18.54 1.05
C PRO A 75 2.64 -18.77 -0.35
N LEU A 76 2.95 -19.91 -0.98
CA LEU A 76 2.43 -20.23 -2.31
C LEU A 76 0.91 -20.34 -2.33
N GLU A 77 0.30 -20.80 -1.23
CA GLU A 77 -1.16 -20.87 -1.12
C GLU A 77 -1.79 -19.47 -1.07
N GLN A 78 -1.07 -18.47 -0.57
CA GLN A 78 -1.49 -17.06 -0.59
C GLN A 78 -1.48 -16.54 -2.04
N ALA A 79 -0.39 -16.77 -2.78
CA ALA A 79 -0.29 -16.40 -4.19
C ALA A 79 -1.36 -17.08 -5.07
N LYS A 80 -1.58 -18.40 -4.90
CA LYS A 80 -2.64 -19.15 -5.60
C LYS A 80 -4.04 -18.63 -5.28
N ALA A 81 -4.30 -18.30 -4.01
CA ALA A 81 -5.58 -17.73 -3.62
C ALA A 81 -5.80 -16.35 -4.24
N ALA A 82 -4.77 -15.50 -4.24
CA ALA A 82 -4.81 -14.18 -4.87
C ALA A 82 -5.05 -14.27 -6.38
N MET A 83 -4.34 -15.16 -7.09
CA MET A 83 -4.53 -15.41 -8.53
C MET A 83 -5.97 -15.86 -8.85
N ARG A 84 -6.53 -16.79 -8.08
CA ARG A 84 -7.92 -17.24 -8.27
C ARG A 84 -8.93 -16.10 -8.12
N LYS A 85 -8.73 -15.23 -7.13
CA LYS A 85 -9.59 -14.05 -6.90
C LYS A 85 -9.41 -13.02 -7.99
N LEU A 86 -8.17 -12.76 -8.41
CA LEU A 86 -7.83 -11.85 -9.51
C LEU A 86 -8.52 -12.28 -10.80
N ARG A 87 -8.45 -13.55 -11.20
CA ARG A 87 -9.13 -14.04 -12.41
C ARG A 87 -10.63 -13.79 -12.37
N LYS A 88 -11.29 -14.17 -11.27
CA LYS A 88 -12.72 -13.90 -11.08
C LYS A 88 -13.04 -12.40 -11.14
N TRP A 89 -12.17 -11.58 -10.56
CA TRP A 89 -12.30 -10.12 -10.61
C TRP A 89 -12.15 -9.59 -12.04
N LEU A 90 -11.17 -10.07 -12.81
CA LEU A 90 -10.95 -9.68 -14.21
C LEU A 90 -12.15 -10.03 -15.10
N PHE A 91 -12.68 -11.25 -15.00
CA PHE A 91 -13.88 -11.66 -15.75
C PHE A 91 -15.11 -10.83 -15.37
N LYS A 92 -15.25 -10.46 -14.10
CA LYS A 92 -16.36 -9.60 -13.64
C LYS A 92 -16.30 -8.17 -14.21
N HIS A 93 -15.12 -7.70 -14.61
CA HIS A 93 -14.91 -6.34 -15.13
C HIS A 93 -14.58 -6.32 -16.63
N ASP A 94 -14.99 -7.35 -17.39
CA ASP A 94 -14.79 -7.45 -18.84
C ASP A 94 -13.31 -7.33 -19.26
N CYS A 95 -12.39 -7.82 -18.42
CA CYS A 95 -10.96 -7.91 -18.69
C CYS A 95 -10.57 -9.33 -19.17
N ASN A 96 -11.39 -9.93 -20.04
CA ASN A 96 -11.27 -11.32 -20.47
C ASN A 96 -9.94 -11.62 -21.18
N ALA A 97 -9.41 -10.67 -21.95
CA ALA A 97 -8.12 -10.82 -22.62
C ALA A 97 -6.98 -11.09 -21.62
N VAL A 98 -6.93 -10.32 -20.53
CA VAL A 98 -5.95 -10.51 -19.44
C VAL A 98 -6.31 -11.72 -18.57
N GLY A 99 -7.59 -11.93 -18.26
CA GLY A 99 -8.06 -13.06 -17.44
C GLY A 99 -7.72 -14.44 -18.03
N ASN A 100 -7.61 -14.53 -19.36
CA ASN A 100 -7.27 -15.74 -20.10
C ASN A 100 -5.76 -15.95 -20.34
N LEU A 101 -4.90 -15.02 -19.93
CA LEU A 101 -3.45 -15.20 -20.03
C LEU A 101 -2.98 -16.39 -19.19
N LEU A 102 -1.83 -16.98 -19.56
CA LEU A 102 -1.16 -17.95 -18.69
C LEU A 102 -0.82 -17.30 -17.35
N SER A 103 -0.97 -18.06 -16.28
CA SER A 103 -0.88 -17.54 -14.91
C SER A 103 0.24 -18.26 -14.17
N TYR A 104 1.09 -17.47 -13.54
CA TYR A 104 2.19 -17.96 -12.73
C TYR A 104 2.11 -17.36 -11.34
N GLU A 105 2.26 -18.20 -10.32
CA GLU A 105 2.41 -17.79 -8.93
C GLU A 105 3.87 -17.97 -8.53
N GLN A 106 4.49 -16.94 -7.95
CA GLN A 106 5.85 -17.03 -7.39
C GLN A 106 5.89 -16.59 -5.94
N VAL A 107 6.71 -17.28 -5.15
CA VAL A 107 7.13 -16.87 -3.82
C VAL A 107 8.58 -16.39 -3.91
N VAL A 108 8.85 -15.21 -3.39
CA VAL A 108 10.19 -14.59 -3.46
C VAL A 108 10.70 -14.32 -2.05
N PHE A 109 11.80 -14.96 -1.68
CA PHE A 109 12.48 -14.68 -0.41
C PHE A 109 13.49 -13.55 -0.58
N THR A 110 13.11 -12.35 -0.14
CA THR A 110 13.85 -11.11 -0.42
C THR A 110 15.06 -10.88 0.49
N ASN A 111 15.09 -11.50 1.66
CA ASN A 111 16.22 -11.37 2.58
C ASN A 111 17.41 -12.21 2.10
N GLU A 112 18.50 -11.57 1.70
CA GLU A 112 19.73 -12.22 1.23
C GLU A 112 20.37 -13.13 2.29
N LYS A 113 20.16 -12.84 3.59
CA LYS A 113 20.73 -13.61 4.70
C LYS A 113 19.93 -14.85 5.08
N THR A 114 18.74 -15.02 4.51
CA THR A 114 17.93 -16.22 4.73
C THR A 114 18.56 -17.39 4.01
N SER A 115 18.45 -18.60 4.52
CA SER A 115 18.61 -19.81 3.72
C SER A 115 17.22 -20.42 3.55
N PHE A 116 16.91 -20.96 2.37
CA PHE A 116 15.66 -21.69 2.19
C PHE A 116 15.88 -22.96 1.39
N TYR A 117 15.10 -23.97 1.76
CA TYR A 117 15.04 -25.26 1.09
C TYR A 117 13.57 -25.61 0.86
N VAL A 118 13.26 -26.16 -0.32
CA VAL A 118 11.92 -26.66 -0.65
C VAL A 118 11.98 -28.18 -0.64
N ASP A 119 11.35 -28.79 0.36
CA ASP A 119 11.25 -30.22 0.58
C ASP A 119 10.20 -30.83 -0.36
N THR A 120 10.61 -31.04 -1.61
CA THR A 120 9.78 -31.62 -2.68
C THR A 120 10.65 -32.31 -3.72
N GLU A 121 10.19 -33.47 -4.20
CA GLU A 121 10.77 -34.15 -5.37
C GLU A 121 10.25 -33.57 -6.70
N ILE A 122 9.22 -32.72 -6.63
CA ILE A 122 8.57 -32.12 -7.81
C ILE A 122 9.26 -30.79 -8.15
N ASN A 123 10.12 -30.79 -9.16
CA ASN A 123 10.85 -29.60 -9.64
C ASN A 123 9.91 -28.42 -9.95
N LEU A 124 8.75 -28.69 -10.57
CA LEU A 124 7.76 -27.64 -10.88
C LEU A 124 7.24 -26.91 -9.64
N LEU A 125 7.19 -27.58 -8.47
CA LEU A 125 6.83 -26.94 -7.21
C LEU A 125 8.02 -26.20 -6.60
N ALA A 126 9.23 -26.77 -6.69
CA ALA A 126 10.44 -26.06 -6.25
C ALA A 126 10.63 -24.75 -7.01
N ASP A 127 10.32 -24.74 -8.32
CA ASP A 127 10.40 -23.55 -9.17
C ASP A 127 9.44 -22.43 -8.76
N LYS A 128 8.44 -22.72 -7.92
CA LYS A 128 7.54 -21.71 -7.36
C LYS A 128 8.21 -20.80 -6.34
N TYR A 129 9.42 -21.13 -5.89
CA TYR A 129 10.17 -20.39 -4.86
C TYR A 129 11.50 -19.92 -5.45
N CYS A 130 11.85 -18.65 -5.23
CA CYS A 130 13.08 -18.11 -5.77
C CYS A 130 13.64 -16.92 -5.00
N ARG A 131 14.83 -16.51 -5.40
CA ARG A 131 15.43 -15.22 -5.05
C ARG A 131 15.06 -14.15 -6.07
N PRO A 132 15.18 -12.86 -5.71
CA PRO A 132 14.93 -11.77 -6.65
C PRO A 132 15.67 -11.91 -7.98
N ASN A 133 16.95 -12.29 -8.01
CA ASN A 133 17.69 -12.46 -9.28
C ASN A 133 17.08 -13.55 -10.16
N ALA A 134 16.84 -14.74 -9.60
CA ALA A 134 16.24 -15.85 -10.35
C ALA A 134 14.80 -15.57 -10.81
N LEU A 135 14.09 -14.63 -10.15
CA LEU A 135 12.80 -14.15 -10.63
C LEU A 135 12.97 -13.38 -11.95
N ILE A 136 13.98 -12.53 -12.07
CA ILE A 136 14.21 -11.74 -13.29
C ILE A 136 14.43 -12.66 -14.48
N ASP A 137 15.33 -13.63 -14.36
CA ASP A 137 15.60 -14.62 -15.41
C ASP A 137 14.31 -15.35 -15.83
N LYS A 138 13.45 -15.70 -14.87
CA LYS A 138 12.16 -16.35 -15.14
C LYS A 138 11.20 -15.44 -15.90
N ILE A 139 11.09 -14.16 -15.54
CA ILE A 139 10.21 -13.22 -16.24
C ILE A 139 10.72 -12.95 -17.64
N GLU A 140 12.03 -12.77 -17.84
CA GLU A 140 12.62 -12.56 -19.16
C GLU A 140 12.38 -13.76 -20.10
N GLN A 141 12.50 -14.99 -19.58
CA GLN A 141 12.14 -16.19 -20.33
C GLN A 141 10.68 -16.18 -20.77
N LEU A 142 9.75 -15.75 -19.91
CA LEU A 142 8.34 -15.64 -20.26
C LEU A 142 8.06 -14.52 -21.29
N GLN A 143 8.87 -13.47 -21.35
CA GLN A 143 8.74 -12.40 -22.35
C GLN A 143 9.18 -12.86 -23.75
N VAL A 144 10.20 -13.73 -23.83
CA VAL A 144 10.71 -14.24 -25.11
C VAL A 144 9.90 -15.44 -25.61
N ASP A 145 9.13 -16.11 -24.74
CA ASP A 145 8.30 -17.24 -25.10
C ASP A 145 7.15 -16.85 -26.05
N LYS A 146 7.24 -17.33 -27.30
CA LYS A 146 6.27 -17.11 -28.38
C LYS A 146 5.28 -18.26 -28.56
N SER A 147 5.28 -19.25 -27.67
CA SER A 147 4.38 -20.42 -27.75
C SER A 147 2.91 -20.06 -27.53
N THR A 148 2.64 -18.88 -26.99
CA THR A 148 1.31 -18.43 -26.59
C THR A 148 0.83 -17.24 -27.40
N LYS A 149 -0.49 -17.16 -27.58
CA LYS A 149 -1.11 -16.06 -28.33
C LYS A 149 -1.03 -14.77 -27.51
N ALA A 150 -0.21 -13.83 -27.97
CA ALA A 150 -0.10 -12.50 -27.37
C ALA A 150 -1.39 -11.69 -27.56
N ILE A 151 -1.80 -10.96 -26.51
CA ILE A 151 -2.86 -9.95 -26.59
C ILE A 151 -2.28 -8.58 -27.01
N PRO A 152 -3.12 -7.65 -27.49
CA PRO A 152 -2.71 -6.27 -27.72
C PRO A 152 -2.23 -5.64 -26.41
N PHE A 153 -1.10 -4.92 -26.44
CA PHE A 153 -0.59 -4.24 -25.24
C PHE A 153 -1.57 -3.16 -24.73
N SER A 154 -2.43 -2.63 -25.58
CA SER A 154 -3.54 -1.75 -25.18
C SER A 154 -4.50 -2.41 -24.17
N GLU A 155 -4.74 -3.72 -24.26
CA GLU A 155 -5.55 -4.46 -23.29
C GLU A 155 -4.84 -4.59 -21.94
N VAL A 156 -3.52 -4.80 -21.96
CA VAL A 156 -2.67 -4.81 -20.76
C VAL A 156 -2.74 -3.45 -20.07
N ILE A 157 -2.55 -2.35 -20.81
CA ILE A 157 -2.60 -0.98 -20.28
C ILE A 157 -3.99 -0.64 -19.74
N ARG A 158 -5.06 -0.95 -20.51
CA ARG A 158 -6.45 -0.69 -20.11
C ARG A 158 -6.78 -1.40 -18.79
N THR A 159 -6.45 -2.68 -18.70
CA THR A 159 -6.68 -3.50 -17.50
C THR A 159 -5.86 -3.00 -16.32
N SER A 160 -4.58 -2.66 -16.54
CA SER A 160 -3.70 -2.14 -15.49
C SER A 160 -4.21 -0.81 -14.92
N LYS A 161 -4.70 0.10 -15.76
CA LYS A 161 -5.34 1.34 -15.32
C LYS A 161 -6.61 1.09 -14.50
N LEU A 162 -7.41 0.09 -14.88
CA LEU A 162 -8.61 -0.29 -14.15
C LEU A 162 -8.27 -0.90 -12.78
N ILE A 163 -7.25 -1.75 -12.71
CA ILE A 163 -6.76 -2.30 -11.45
C ILE A 163 -6.28 -1.17 -10.53
N ALA A 164 -5.47 -0.25 -11.06
CA ALA A 164 -4.97 0.90 -10.31
C ALA A 164 -6.10 1.82 -9.81
N SER A 165 -7.12 2.09 -10.62
CA SER A 165 -8.26 2.91 -10.18
C SER A 165 -9.21 2.20 -9.23
N SER A 166 -9.22 0.87 -9.24
CA SER A 166 -10.02 0.01 -8.35
C SER A 166 -9.31 -0.34 -7.04
N HIS A 167 -8.03 0.01 -6.92
CA HIS A 167 -7.22 -0.17 -5.72
C HIS A 167 -7.86 0.57 -4.53
N GLN A 168 -8.12 -0.15 -3.45
CA GLN A 168 -8.66 0.39 -2.20
C GLN A 168 -7.69 0.11 -1.06
N PRO A 169 -6.75 1.04 -0.78
CA PRO A 169 -5.74 0.83 0.23
C PRO A 169 -6.39 0.59 1.58
N TRP A 170 -5.80 -0.35 2.34
CA TRP A 170 -6.26 -0.58 3.71
C TRP A 170 -5.61 0.44 4.62
N PHE A 171 -6.42 1.38 5.13
CA PHE A 171 -6.02 2.20 6.25
C PHE A 171 -6.55 1.51 7.52
N PRO A 172 -5.70 0.85 8.31
CA PRO A 172 -6.12 0.41 9.63
C PRO A 172 -6.68 1.61 10.36
N LYS A 173 -7.95 1.55 10.76
CA LYS A 173 -8.46 2.53 11.73
C LYS A 173 -7.69 2.27 13.02
N TYR A 174 -6.74 3.15 13.31
CA TYR A 174 -5.89 3.11 14.52
C TYR A 174 -6.71 3.14 15.83
N THR A 175 -8.03 3.29 15.74
CA THR A 175 -9.02 3.08 16.81
C THR A 175 -8.89 1.78 17.61
N LYS A 176 -8.12 0.77 17.15
CA LYS A 176 -7.88 -0.49 17.86
C LYS A 176 -6.57 -0.55 18.67
N LEU A 177 -5.74 0.48 18.62
CA LEU A 177 -4.65 0.60 19.59
C LEU A 177 -5.25 1.07 20.91
N GLU A 178 -4.93 0.39 22.01
CA GLU A 178 -5.27 0.76 23.40
C GLU A 178 -4.62 2.09 23.85
N HIS A 179 -4.21 2.94 22.91
CA HIS A 179 -3.72 4.28 23.18
C HIS A 179 -4.92 5.23 23.16
N HIS A 180 -5.14 5.91 24.28
CA HIS A 180 -6.19 6.90 24.35
C HIS A 180 -5.83 8.09 23.44
N ILE A 181 -6.82 8.74 22.83
CA ILE A 181 -6.62 10.00 22.08
C ILE A 181 -5.89 11.06 22.93
N SER A 182 -5.91 10.94 24.27
CA SER A 182 -5.13 11.75 25.20
C SER A 182 -3.62 11.64 25.00
N ASP A 183 -3.14 10.48 24.55
CA ASP A 183 -1.71 10.17 24.43
C ASP A 183 -1.14 10.75 23.13
N LEU A 184 -2.01 11.12 22.19
CA LEU A 184 -1.63 11.82 20.98
C LEU A 184 -1.20 13.24 21.31
N ARG A 185 0.00 13.58 20.86
CA ARG A 185 0.50 14.95 20.90
C ARG A 185 -0.44 15.88 20.14
N LYS A 186 -1.04 16.83 20.84
CA LYS A 186 -1.86 17.90 20.28
C LYS A 186 -1.00 19.04 19.73
N GLY A 187 -1.56 19.78 18.79
CA GLY A 187 -0.92 20.90 18.11
C GLY A 187 -0.26 20.50 16.80
N VAL A 188 0.10 21.50 16.01
CA VAL A 188 0.78 21.29 14.72
C VAL A 188 2.24 20.96 14.96
N VAL A 189 2.71 19.79 14.54
CA VAL A 189 4.12 19.39 14.70
C VAL A 189 4.98 20.10 13.66
N CYS A 190 6.14 20.60 14.08
CA CYS A 190 7.08 21.25 13.21
C CYS A 190 7.64 20.27 12.16
N VAL A 191 7.40 20.56 10.90
CA VAL A 191 7.88 19.74 9.78
C VAL A 191 9.40 19.71 9.64
N THR A 192 10.11 20.72 10.16
CA THR A 192 11.58 20.82 10.09
C THR A 192 12.26 20.03 11.20
N CYS A 193 11.97 20.34 12.47
CA CYS A 193 12.67 19.71 13.59
C CYS A 193 11.96 18.48 14.15
N LYS A 194 10.73 18.17 13.70
CA LYS A 194 9.86 17.06 14.13
C LYS A 194 9.51 17.00 15.63
N VAL A 195 10.12 17.86 16.45
CA VAL A 195 9.97 17.87 17.91
C VAL A 195 9.26 19.12 18.42
N GLY A 196 9.23 20.23 17.68
CA GLY A 196 8.52 21.45 18.12
C GLY A 196 7.01 21.39 17.84
N THR A 197 6.20 22.02 18.69
CA THR A 197 4.79 22.34 18.36
C THR A 197 4.75 23.77 17.83
N MET A 198 4.13 23.97 16.66
CA MET A 198 4.04 25.26 16.00
C MET A 198 2.82 26.05 16.48
N SER A 199 2.99 27.35 16.61
CA SER A 199 1.92 28.31 16.91
C SER A 199 1.48 29.00 15.62
N TYR A 200 0.17 29.21 15.46
CA TYR A 200 -0.37 29.94 14.33
C TYR A 200 -0.31 31.45 14.56
N THR A 201 0.23 32.19 13.61
CA THR A 201 0.28 33.66 13.61
C THR A 201 -0.81 34.21 12.68
N PRO A 202 -1.93 34.75 13.19
CA PRO A 202 -3.06 35.16 12.37
C PRO A 202 -2.76 36.25 11.35
N ILE A 203 -1.90 37.21 11.71
CA ILE A 203 -1.56 38.36 10.85
C ILE A 203 -0.84 37.91 9.58
N SER A 204 0.03 36.92 9.68
CA SER A 204 0.85 36.44 8.56
C SER A 204 0.35 35.13 7.96
N CYS A 205 -0.74 34.57 8.49
CA CYS A 205 -1.30 33.26 8.14
C CYS A 205 -0.25 32.13 8.08
N LYS A 206 0.70 32.15 9.01
CA LYS A 206 1.85 31.23 9.05
C LYS A 206 1.95 30.51 10.38
N TRP A 207 2.49 29.30 10.33
CA TRP A 207 2.89 28.51 11.48
C TRP A 207 4.34 28.84 11.82
N PHE A 208 4.61 29.11 13.09
CA PHE A 208 5.96 29.39 13.60
C PHE A 208 6.34 28.36 14.66
N CYS A 209 7.54 27.78 14.53
CA CYS A 209 8.10 26.87 15.52
C CYS A 209 8.95 27.64 16.54
N PRO A 210 8.57 27.70 17.84
CA PRO A 210 9.37 28.39 18.84
C PRO A 210 10.73 27.71 19.11
N LYS A 211 10.83 26.39 18.87
CA LYS A 211 12.02 25.57 19.13
C LYS A 211 13.13 25.78 18.10
N CYS A 212 12.83 25.68 16.80
CA CYS A 212 13.84 25.77 15.73
C CYS A 212 13.66 26.99 14.83
N LYS A 213 12.73 27.89 15.16
CA LYS A 213 12.42 29.13 14.42
C LYS A 213 11.92 28.94 12.98
N ALA A 214 11.65 27.71 12.56
CA ALA A 214 11.11 27.41 11.24
C ALA A 214 9.70 28.00 11.07
N ILE A 215 9.40 28.43 9.84
CA ILE A 215 8.12 28.99 9.43
C ILE A 215 7.54 28.09 8.33
N SER A 216 6.25 27.78 8.42
CA SER A 216 5.54 27.02 7.37
C SER A 216 4.15 27.62 7.13
N LYS A 217 3.68 27.60 5.89
CA LYS A 217 2.31 28.03 5.55
C LYS A 217 1.29 26.89 5.76
N ASP A 218 1.76 25.66 5.74
CA ASP A 218 0.98 24.45 5.45
C ASP A 218 1.25 23.28 6.42
N ALA A 219 2.00 23.50 7.51
CA ALA A 219 2.30 22.45 8.51
C ALA A 219 1.05 21.79 9.11
N HIS A 220 -0.08 22.50 9.11
CA HIS A 220 -1.37 21.98 9.51
C HIS A 220 -1.90 20.85 8.60
N LEU A 221 -1.51 20.79 7.33
CA LEU A 221 -1.97 19.78 6.40
C LEU A 221 -1.47 18.37 6.79
N LEU A 222 -0.19 18.23 7.14
CA LEU A 222 0.36 16.97 7.64
C LEU A 222 -0.34 16.55 8.95
N THR A 223 -0.66 17.53 9.80
CA THR A 223 -1.38 17.28 11.06
C THR A 223 -2.83 16.84 10.79
N LEU A 224 -3.50 17.39 9.77
CA LEU A 224 -4.83 16.97 9.31
C LEU A 224 -4.81 15.56 8.74
N TYR A 225 -3.77 15.21 7.96
CA TYR A 225 -3.56 13.85 7.48
C TYR A 225 -3.43 12.87 8.65
N HIS A 226 -2.58 13.16 9.63
CA HIS A 226 -2.45 12.32 10.83
C HIS A 226 -3.76 12.24 11.63
N TYR A 227 -4.49 13.34 11.77
CA TYR A 227 -5.81 13.31 12.42
C TYR A 227 -6.79 12.39 11.67
N ALA A 228 -6.82 12.45 10.34
CA ALA A 228 -7.67 11.61 9.51
C ALA A 228 -7.34 10.12 9.66
N LEU A 229 -6.05 9.81 9.73
CA LEU A 229 -5.54 8.45 9.89
C LEU A 229 -5.80 7.88 11.30
N LEU A 230 -5.59 8.70 12.34
CA LEU A 230 -5.55 8.24 13.72
C LEU A 230 -6.88 8.41 14.48
N ILE A 231 -7.68 9.41 14.12
CA ILE A 231 -8.85 9.83 14.93
C ILE A 231 -10.15 9.71 14.14
N ASN A 232 -10.33 10.48 13.07
CA ASN A 232 -11.60 10.49 12.31
C ASN A 232 -11.42 11.12 10.92
N GLU A 233 -12.09 10.54 9.92
CA GLU A 233 -12.16 11.06 8.55
C GLU A 233 -12.95 12.37 8.41
N THR A 234 -13.54 12.87 9.50
CA THR A 234 -14.27 14.14 9.54
C THR A 234 -13.79 15.01 10.70
N ILE A 235 -13.83 16.32 10.51
CA ILE A 235 -13.46 17.28 11.55
C ILE A 235 -14.39 18.48 11.56
N SER A 236 -14.90 18.83 12.75
CA SER A 236 -15.58 20.10 13.00
C SER A 236 -14.58 21.18 13.39
N ASN A 237 -14.98 22.46 13.30
CA ASN A 237 -14.17 23.57 13.84
C ASN A 237 -13.83 23.37 15.33
N LYS A 238 -14.75 22.83 16.13
CA LYS A 238 -14.53 22.53 17.55
C LYS A 238 -13.45 21.46 17.74
N GLN A 239 -13.48 20.39 16.96
CA GLN A 239 -12.47 19.33 17.00
C GLN A 239 -11.11 19.82 16.50
N PHE A 240 -11.10 20.59 15.41
CA PHE A 240 -9.89 21.22 14.88
C PHE A 240 -9.20 22.08 15.95
N ARG A 241 -9.94 22.99 16.59
CA ARG A 241 -9.39 23.80 17.68
C ARG A 241 -8.81 22.99 18.82
N ARG A 242 -9.55 21.97 19.28
CA ARG A 242 -9.12 21.11 20.40
C ARG A 242 -7.88 20.30 20.07
N PHE A 243 -7.76 19.77 18.85
CA PHE A 243 -6.64 18.92 18.46
C PHE A 243 -5.41 19.73 18.01
N PHE A 244 -5.61 20.84 17.30
CA PHE A 244 -4.53 21.70 16.79
C PHE A 244 -4.05 22.74 17.81
N ASN A 245 -4.60 22.70 19.03
CA ASN A 245 -4.30 23.63 20.12
C ASN A 245 -4.49 25.10 19.70
N MET A 246 -5.62 25.38 19.04
CA MET A 246 -5.99 26.71 18.58
C MET A 246 -7.19 27.26 19.35
N GLU A 247 -7.06 28.46 19.90
CA GLU A 247 -8.13 29.10 20.67
C GLU A 247 -9.16 29.79 19.76
N SER A 248 -8.67 30.52 18.75
CA SER A 248 -9.49 31.35 17.86
C SER A 248 -10.40 30.53 16.95
N ARG A 249 -11.71 30.67 17.15
CA ARG A 249 -12.75 30.09 16.28
C ARG A 249 -12.64 30.61 14.85
N SER A 250 -12.41 31.91 14.70
CA SER A 250 -12.34 32.58 13.40
C SER A 250 -11.12 32.11 12.60
N SER A 251 -9.95 32.01 13.23
CA SER A 251 -8.74 31.52 12.56
C SER A 251 -8.90 30.07 12.11
N ALA A 252 -9.46 29.20 12.96
CA ALA A 252 -9.77 27.81 12.58
C ALA A 252 -10.75 27.74 11.40
N TYR A 253 -11.76 28.61 11.37
CA TYR A 253 -12.73 28.66 10.26
C TYR A 253 -12.05 29.05 8.95
N TRP A 254 -11.23 30.11 8.94
CA TRP A 254 -10.55 30.56 7.73
C TRP A 254 -9.53 29.55 7.22
N ILE A 255 -8.80 28.87 8.11
CA ILE A 255 -7.93 27.76 7.72
C ILE A 255 -8.75 26.66 7.04
N LEU A 256 -9.77 26.12 7.72
CA LEU A 256 -10.59 25.03 7.16
C LEU A 256 -11.30 25.43 5.85
N LYS A 257 -11.76 26.68 5.74
CA LYS A 257 -12.37 27.22 4.52
C LYS A 257 -11.36 27.29 3.38
N SER A 258 -10.11 27.70 3.65
CA SER A 258 -9.07 27.80 2.62
C SER A 258 -8.70 26.47 1.98
N LEU A 259 -8.99 25.35 2.65
CA LEU A 259 -8.71 24.00 2.15
C LEU A 259 -9.72 23.48 1.13
N ASN A 260 -10.86 24.17 0.93
CA ASN A 260 -11.92 23.78 0.01
C ASN A 260 -12.35 22.30 0.16
N LEU A 261 -12.43 21.83 1.41
CA LEU A 261 -12.80 20.44 1.70
C LEU A 261 -14.30 20.20 1.50
N PRO A 262 -14.73 19.00 1.07
CA PRO A 262 -16.13 18.63 1.04
C PRO A 262 -16.75 18.77 2.43
N THR A 263 -17.95 19.36 2.51
CA THR A 263 -18.64 19.56 3.78
C THR A 263 -19.83 18.61 3.91
N LEU A 264 -20.11 18.20 5.14
CA LEU A 264 -21.27 17.37 5.50
C LEU A 264 -22.08 18.10 6.57
N GLY A 265 -23.41 18.07 6.44
CA GLY A 265 -24.35 18.74 7.34
C GLY A 265 -24.47 20.25 7.13
N SER A 266 -25.25 20.92 7.98
CA SER A 266 -25.52 22.36 7.91
C SER A 266 -25.38 23.04 9.28
N HIS A 267 -25.10 24.35 9.26
CA HIS A 267 -25.03 25.22 10.44
C HIS A 267 -24.21 24.66 11.62
N ARG A 268 -24.89 24.22 12.69
CA ARG A 268 -24.26 23.72 13.94
C ARG A 268 -23.68 22.31 13.78
N GLY A 269 -24.09 21.57 12.75
CA GLY A 269 -23.60 20.22 12.44
C GLY A 269 -22.57 20.16 11.31
N LEU A 270 -22.07 21.31 10.83
CA LEU A 270 -21.11 21.36 9.74
C LEU A 270 -19.80 20.67 10.14
N VAL A 271 -19.43 19.63 9.38
CA VAL A 271 -18.12 18.97 9.47
C VAL A 271 -17.44 18.96 8.11
N TYR A 272 -16.12 18.99 8.11
CA TYR A 272 -15.28 18.92 6.91
C TYR A 272 -14.80 17.49 6.71
N SER A 273 -14.93 16.96 5.50
CA SER A 273 -14.44 15.64 5.10
C SER A 273 -12.94 15.70 4.84
N LEU A 274 -12.18 14.89 5.57
CA LEU A 274 -10.74 14.72 5.43
C LEU A 274 -10.37 13.56 4.49
N LYS A 275 -11.35 12.87 3.89
CA LYS A 275 -11.10 11.81 2.89
C LYS A 275 -10.11 12.22 1.79
N PRO A 276 -10.10 13.47 1.25
CA PRO A 276 -9.10 13.88 0.27
C PRO A 276 -7.64 13.71 0.71
N PHE A 277 -7.35 13.80 2.01
CA PHE A 277 -6.00 13.56 2.56
C PHE A 277 -5.60 12.07 2.53
N LEU A 278 -6.58 11.15 2.52
CA LEU A 278 -6.32 9.70 2.54
C LEU A 278 -6.20 9.11 1.13
N ILE A 279 -6.79 9.75 0.13
CA ILE A 279 -6.81 9.27 -1.27
C ILE A 279 -5.77 9.94 -2.18
N GLY A 280 -4.72 10.53 -1.60
CA GLY A 280 -3.59 11.12 -2.34
C GLY A 280 -3.88 12.44 -3.08
N ARG A 281 -4.96 13.17 -2.74
CA ARG A 281 -5.30 14.46 -3.39
C ARG A 281 -4.66 15.69 -2.74
N PHE A 282 -3.81 15.51 -1.73
CA PHE A 282 -3.04 16.57 -1.07
C PHE A 282 -1.56 16.17 -0.97
N PRO A 283 -0.60 17.11 -1.14
CA PRO A 283 0.77 16.85 -1.61
C PRO A 283 1.74 16.32 -0.54
N PHE A 284 1.41 15.21 0.13
CA PHE A 284 2.26 14.63 1.19
C PHE A 284 2.83 13.25 0.86
N THR A 285 2.68 12.75 -0.38
CA THR A 285 3.10 11.40 -0.75
C THR A 285 4.58 11.27 -1.10
N ASP A 286 5.34 12.36 -1.26
CA ASP A 286 6.68 12.28 -1.85
C ASP A 286 7.83 12.37 -0.82
N SER A 287 7.55 12.27 0.47
CA SER A 287 8.63 12.30 1.49
C SER A 287 8.27 11.56 2.77
N PHE A 288 8.30 10.23 2.69
CA PHE A 288 8.74 9.34 3.77
C PHE A 288 9.46 8.13 3.19
#